data_AF-A0A0G3GP51-F1
#
_entry.id   AF-A0A0G3GP51-F1
#
_cell.length_a   1.000
_cell.length_b   1.000
_cell.length_c   1.000
_cell.angle_alpha   90.00
_cell.angle_beta   90.00
_cell.angle_gamma   90.00
#
_symmetry.space_group_name_H-M   'P 1'
#
loop_
_entity.id
_entity.type
_entity.pdbx_description
1 polymer ?
#
loop_
_entity_poly.entity_id
_entity_poly.type
_entity_poly.pdbx_seq_one_letter_code
_entity_poly.pdbx_strand_id
1 'polypeptide(L)'
;MRVLFVGGWYDVFVGGAAEGFQLARQAGLDAELLLGPWSHNLWQRQLNGVDCGPSAEFSFQQEVIDFLSRNEPGPRLRYFTMGDCRWHEASQWPPADATPATLAVTVDESSQALHFPTHPVPAAGGHSC
;
A
#
# COMPACT_ATOMS: atom_id res chain seq x y z
N MET A 1 21.48 -10.20 4.51
CA MET A 1 20.66 -10.23 3.28
C MET A 1 19.76 -9.01 3.31
N ARG A 2 19.68 -8.27 2.20
CA ARG A 2 18.80 -7.11 2.03
C ARG A 2 17.51 -7.55 1.32
N VAL A 3 16.36 -7.00 1.69
CA VAL A 3 15.06 -7.34 1.10
C VAL A 3 14.26 -6.08 0.82
N LEU A 4 13.69 -5.96 -0.38
CA LEU A 4 12.74 -4.90 -0.72
C LEU A 4 11.34 -5.51 -0.89
N PHE A 5 10.41 -5.07 -0.07
CA PHE A 5 8.99 -5.33 -0.24
C PHE A 5 8.37 -4.18 -1.02
N VAL A 6 7.66 -4.48 -2.11
CA VAL A 6 6.94 -3.48 -2.91
C VAL A 6 5.47 -3.87 -2.95
N GLY A 7 4.58 -2.90 -2.72
CA GLY A 7 3.13 -3.09 -2.78
C GLY A 7 2.42 -1.85 -3.29
N GLY A 8 1.18 -2.03 -3.73
CA GLY A 8 0.28 -0.94 -4.11
C GLY A 8 -0.93 -0.88 -3.16
N TRP A 9 -1.49 0.30 -2.90
CA TRP A 9 -2.68 0.43 -2.04
C TRP A 9 -3.89 -0.34 -2.54
N TYR A 10 -3.95 -0.64 -3.83
CA TYR A 10 -5.01 -1.43 -4.46
C TYR A 10 -4.51 -2.78 -4.97
N ASP A 11 -3.36 -3.25 -4.48
CA ASP A 11 -2.81 -4.57 -4.79
C ASP A 11 -3.32 -5.63 -3.81
N VAL A 12 -3.69 -6.81 -4.31
CA VAL A 12 -4.16 -7.96 -3.52
C VAL A 12 -3.18 -8.44 -2.45
N PHE A 13 -1.89 -8.17 -2.63
CA PHE A 13 -0.80 -8.59 -1.75
C PHE A 13 -0.30 -7.50 -0.80
N VAL A 14 -0.92 -6.31 -0.77
CA VAL A 14 -0.42 -5.18 0.05
C VAL A 14 -0.30 -5.52 1.54
N GLY A 15 -1.26 -6.29 2.08
CA GLY A 15 -1.20 -6.78 3.46
C GLY A 15 0.00 -7.69 3.71
N GLY A 16 0.26 -8.61 2.78
CA GLY A 16 1.41 -9.51 2.85
C GLY A 16 2.76 -8.81 2.68
N ALA A 17 2.83 -7.75 1.86
CA ALA A 17 4.03 -6.92 1.74
C ALA A 17 4.36 -6.21 3.07
N ALA A 18 3.35 -5.63 3.72
CA ALA A 18 3.51 -4.95 5.00
C ALA A 18 3.88 -5.92 6.13
N GLU A 19 3.20 -7.06 6.22
CA GLU A 19 3.48 -8.11 7.21
C GLU A 19 4.88 -8.72 7.00
N GLY A 20 5.22 -9.04 5.75
CA GLY A 20 6.54 -9.58 5.39
C GLY A 20 7.67 -8.63 5.78
N PHE A 21 7.50 -7.33 5.54
CA PHE A 21 8.43 -6.30 6.02
C PHE A 21 8.58 -6.35 7.54
N GLN A 22 7.48 -6.35 8.30
CA GLN A 22 7.53 -6.38 9.77
C GLN A 22 8.25 -7.64 10.28
N LEU A 23 7.94 -8.82 9.75
CA LEU A 23 8.58 -10.08 10.12
C LEU A 23 10.07 -10.11 9.78
N ALA A 24 10.46 -9.64 8.59
CA ALA A 24 11.85 -9.57 8.18
C ALA A 24 12.66 -8.64 9.11
N ARG A 25 12.08 -7.49 9.49
CA ARG A 25 12.69 -6.56 10.45
C ARG A 25 12.85 -7.20 11.84
N GLN A 26 11.84 -7.91 12.32
CA GLN A 26 11.90 -8.65 13.60
C GLN A 26 12.98 -9.73 13.59
N ALA A 27 13.22 -10.36 12.43
CA ALA A 27 14.29 -11.33 12.23
C ALA A 27 15.70 -10.69 12.06
N GLY A 28 15.82 -9.37 12.17
CA GLY A 28 17.11 -8.67 12.07
C GLY A 28 17.61 -8.46 10.63
N LEU A 29 16.75 -8.63 9.61
CA LEU A 29 17.11 -8.37 8.22
C LEU A 29 17.08 -6.87 7.90
N ASP A 30 17.92 -6.47 6.94
CA ASP A 30 17.85 -5.15 6.32
C ASP A 30 16.71 -5.13 5.30
N ALA A 31 15.48 -4.97 5.80
CA ALA A 31 14.27 -4.90 5.01
C ALA A 31 13.81 -3.46 4.80
N GLU A 32 13.35 -3.17 3.59
CA GLU A 32 12.76 -1.91 3.15
C GLU A 32 11.34 -2.17 2.58
N LEU A 33 10.42 -1.24 2.76
CA LEU A 33 9.04 -1.32 2.26
C LEU A 33 8.70 -0.10 1.40
N LEU A 34 8.18 -0.35 0.20
CA LEU A 34 7.70 0.67 -0.72
C LEU A 34 6.21 0.45 -1.03
N LEU A 35 5.36 1.42 -0.69
CA LEU A 35 3.92 1.38 -0.94
C LEU A 35 3.48 2.55 -1.82
N GLY A 36 3.00 2.27 -3.03
CA GLY A 36 2.56 3.31 -3.97
C GLY A 36 1.06 3.28 -4.29
N PRO A 37 0.57 4.26 -5.08
CA PRO A 37 -0.83 4.38 -5.48
C PRO A 37 -1.20 3.42 -6.62
N TRP A 38 -0.79 2.16 -6.48
CA TRP A 38 -0.81 1.18 -7.57
C TRP A 38 -1.82 0.06 -7.29
N SER A 39 -2.22 -0.60 -8.38
CA SER A 39 -2.85 -1.92 -8.38
C SER A 39 -1.83 -2.96 -8.86
N HIS A 40 -2.23 -4.22 -8.92
CA HIS A 40 -1.34 -5.34 -9.22
C HIS A 40 -0.65 -5.20 -10.57
N ASN A 41 0.68 -5.07 -10.53
CA ASN A 41 1.55 -4.84 -11.68
C ASN A 41 1.23 -3.57 -12.50
N LEU A 42 0.55 -2.59 -11.90
CA LEU A 42 0.17 -1.33 -12.53
C LEU A 42 0.88 -0.14 -11.87
N TRP A 43 2.11 0.11 -12.30
CA TRP A 43 2.99 1.19 -11.81
C TRP A 43 2.65 2.57 -12.39
N GLN A 44 1.37 2.91 -12.45
CA GLN A 44 0.89 4.13 -13.10
C GLN A 44 0.56 5.21 -12.08
N ARG A 45 0.67 6.48 -12.49
CA ARG A 45 0.28 7.64 -11.68
C ARG A 45 -1.24 7.82 -11.52
N GLN A 46 -2.01 7.14 -12.37
CA GLN A 46 -3.46 7.20 -12.42
C GLN A 46 -4.05 5.82 -12.13
N LEU A 47 -5.04 5.78 -11.25
CA LEU A 47 -5.79 4.56 -10.94
C LEU A 47 -7.23 4.90 -10.58
N ASN A 48 -8.19 4.11 -11.06
CA ASN A 48 -9.63 4.27 -10.77
C ASN A 48 -10.16 5.70 -11.01
N GLY A 49 -9.67 6.38 -12.06
CA GLY A 49 -10.08 7.74 -12.40
C GLY A 49 -9.41 8.85 -11.59
N VAL A 50 -8.56 8.52 -10.60
CA VAL A 50 -7.76 9.47 -9.83
C VAL A 50 -6.35 9.54 -10.41
N ASP A 51 -5.92 10.73 -10.82
CA ASP A 51 -4.55 11.01 -11.27
C ASP A 51 -3.84 11.87 -10.23
N CYS A 52 -2.79 11.33 -9.61
CA CYS A 52 -1.96 12.08 -8.66
C CYS A 52 -0.85 12.89 -9.31
N GLY A 53 -0.83 12.95 -10.64
CA GLY A 53 0.08 13.77 -11.42
C GLY A 53 1.53 13.27 -11.36
N PRO A 54 2.50 14.12 -11.75
CA PRO A 54 3.90 13.71 -11.88
C PRO A 54 4.56 13.20 -10.59
N SER A 55 4.04 13.55 -9.41
CA SER A 55 4.60 13.04 -8.14
C SER A 55 4.40 11.53 -7.96
N ALA A 56 3.41 10.95 -8.65
CA ALA A 56 3.14 9.52 -8.64
C ALA A 56 3.76 8.78 -9.84
N GLU A 57 4.47 9.47 -10.74
CA GLU A 57 5.25 8.81 -11.78
C GLU A 57 6.34 7.94 -11.16
N PHE A 58 6.43 6.69 -11.60
CA PHE A 58 7.28 5.70 -10.97
C PHE A 58 7.82 4.68 -11.97
N SER A 59 9.08 4.30 -11.81
CA SER A 59 9.74 3.24 -12.59
C SER A 59 10.16 2.13 -11.65
N PHE A 60 9.42 1.01 -11.70
CA PHE A 60 9.72 -0.16 -10.88
C PHE A 60 11.10 -0.74 -11.19
N GLN A 61 11.48 -0.78 -12.47
CA GLN A 61 12.77 -1.29 -12.90
C GLN A 61 13.91 -0.44 -12.32
N GLN A 62 13.77 0.89 -12.36
CA GLN A 62 14.79 1.78 -11.81
C GLN A 62 14.91 1.61 -10.29
N GLU A 63 13.79 1.53 -9.57
CA GLU A 63 13.80 1.32 -8.11
C GLU A 63 14.52 0.02 -7.73
N VAL A 64 14.28 -1.07 -8.47
CA VAL A 64 14.98 -2.35 -8.24
C VAL A 64 16.47 -2.24 -8.53
N ILE A 65 16.86 -1.57 -9.62
CA ILE A 65 18.29 -1.33 -9.94
C ILE A 65 18.96 -0.53 -8.83
N ASP A 66 18.33 0.53 -8.36
CA ASP A 66 18.86 1.39 -7.30
C ASP A 66 18.97 0.64 -5.97
N PHE A 67 18.01 -0.24 -5.66
CA PHE A 67 18.06 -1.15 -4.51
C PHE A 67 19.27 -2.07 -4.53
N LEU A 68 19.51 -2.71 -5.66
CA LEU A 68 20.59 -3.67 -5.83
C LEU A 68 21.96 -2.99 -5.91
N SER A 69 22.02 -1.75 -6.39
CA SER A 69 23.27 -1.05 -6.68
C SER A 69 23.78 -0.20 -5.51
N ARG A 70 22.92 0.19 -4.56
CA ARG A 70 23.35 0.99 -3.40
C ARG A 70 24.10 0.16 -2.35
N ASN A 71 25.15 0.76 -1.79
CA ASN A 71 25.95 0.17 -0.71
C ASN A 71 25.39 0.49 0.69
N GLU A 72 24.64 1.58 0.81
CA GLU A 72 24.01 2.02 2.06
C GLU A 72 22.50 1.71 2.04
N PRO A 73 21.87 1.44 3.19
CA PRO A 73 20.43 1.24 3.28
C PRO A 73 19.65 2.51 2.91
N GLY A 74 18.53 2.35 2.21
CA GLY A 74 17.59 3.44 1.94
C GLY A 74 16.66 3.72 3.14
N PRO A 75 15.67 4.62 2.98
CA PRO A 75 14.60 4.77 3.97
C PRO A 75 13.89 3.43 4.20
N ARG A 76 13.68 3.04 5.46
CA ARG A 76 13.10 1.73 5.80
C ARG A 76 11.69 1.55 5.26
N LEU A 77 10.94 2.65 5.17
CA LEU A 77 9.60 2.69 4.62
C LEU A 77 9.45 3.96 3.78
N ARG A 78 9.03 3.79 2.52
CA ARG A 78 8.52 4.84 1.64
C ARG A 78 7.07 4.52 1.29
N TYR A 79 6.16 5.47 1.46
CA TYR A 79 4.77 5.27 1.09
C TYR A 79 4.15 6.52 0.47
N PHE A 80 3.21 6.33 -0.45
CA PHE A 80 2.51 7.42 -1.11
C PHE A 80 1.16 7.67 -0.45
N THR A 81 0.75 8.91 -0.24
CA THR A 81 -0.59 9.22 0.29
C THR A 81 -1.47 9.77 -0.85
N MET A 82 -2.61 9.11 -1.12
CA MET A 82 -3.44 9.40 -2.30
C MET A 82 -4.38 10.61 -2.16
N GLY A 83 -4.46 11.25 -1.00
CA GLY A 83 -5.22 12.50 -0.82
C GLY A 83 -4.35 13.76 -1.00
N ASP A 84 -3.12 13.72 -0.53
CA ASP A 84 -2.15 14.82 -0.68
C ASP A 84 -1.22 14.64 -1.90
N CYS A 85 -1.30 13.46 -2.54
CA CYS A 85 -0.48 13.02 -3.67
C CYS A 85 1.03 13.19 -3.43
N ARG A 86 1.50 12.75 -2.25
CA ARG A 86 2.91 12.88 -1.83
C ARG A 86 3.53 11.58 -1.36
N TRP A 87 4.83 11.46 -1.57
CA TRP A 87 5.68 10.46 -0.95
C TRP A 87 6.05 10.88 0.47
N HIS A 88 6.01 9.91 1.37
CA HIS A 88 6.39 10.01 2.76
C HIS A 88 7.43 8.95 3.09
N GLU A 89 8.26 9.25 4.08
CA GLU A 89 9.28 8.34 4.58
C GLU A 89 9.09 8.09 6.08
N ALA A 90 9.35 6.87 6.51
CA ALA A 90 9.27 6.47 7.91
C ALA A 90 10.25 5.33 8.24
N SER A 91 10.43 5.06 9.52
CA SER A 91 11.35 4.02 10.00
C SER A 91 10.68 2.68 10.31
N GLN A 92 9.34 2.64 10.36
CA GLN A 92 8.55 1.47 10.75
C GLN A 92 7.14 1.53 10.15
N TRP A 93 6.49 0.36 10.07
CA TRP A 93 5.07 0.23 9.76
C TRP A 93 4.32 -0.40 10.94
N PRO A 94 3.16 0.13 11.35
CA PRO A 94 2.61 1.45 10.98
C PRO A 94 3.55 2.62 11.34
N PRO A 95 3.41 3.81 10.72
CA PRO A 95 4.15 5.01 11.12
C PRO A 95 4.01 5.30 12.63
N ALA A 96 5.03 5.90 13.24
CA ALA A 96 5.10 6.06 14.71
C ALA A 96 4.02 6.97 15.31
N ASP A 97 3.48 7.89 14.52
CA ASP A 97 2.41 8.82 14.87
C ASP A 97 1.01 8.30 14.52
N ALA A 98 0.91 7.10 13.92
CA ALA A 98 -0.38 6.48 13.62
C ALA A 98 -1.11 6.11 14.92
N THR A 99 -2.28 6.69 15.13
CA THR A 99 -3.14 6.43 16.29
C THR A 99 -4.41 5.72 15.86
N PRO A 100 -4.73 4.53 16.42
CA PRO A 100 -6.01 3.89 16.18
C PRO A 100 -7.15 4.80 16.64
N ALA A 101 -8.13 5.02 15.76
CA ALA A 101 -9.34 5.79 16.06
C ALA A 101 -10.58 4.91 15.83
N THR A 102 -11.54 5.00 16.75
CA THR A 102 -12.83 4.32 16.59
C THR A 102 -13.81 5.27 15.92
N LEU A 103 -14.32 4.87 14.75
CA LEU A 103 -15.42 5.55 14.06
C LEU A 103 -16.72 4.81 14.37
N ALA A 104 -17.63 5.44 15.11
CA ALA A 104 -18.91 4.86 15.45
C ALA A 104 -19.89 4.96 14.26
N VAL A 105 -20.64 3.89 14.01
CA VAL A 105 -21.71 3.86 13.01
C VAL A 105 -23.04 4.02 13.73
N THR A 106 -23.90 4.92 13.23
CA THR A 106 -25.28 5.04 13.71
C THR A 106 -26.16 4.11 12.88
N VAL A 107 -27.03 3.37 13.56
CA VAL A 107 -27.97 2.44 12.93
C VAL A 107 -29.39 2.84 13.28
N ASP A 108 -30.29 2.65 12.33
CA ASP A 108 -31.73 2.85 12.47
C ASP A 108 -32.50 1.68 11.82
N GLU A 109 -33.83 1.77 11.82
CA GLU A 109 -34.71 0.75 11.22
C GLU A 109 -34.43 0.49 9.72
N SER A 110 -33.80 1.44 9.02
CA SER A 110 -33.42 1.29 7.60
C SER A 110 -32.08 0.57 7.40
N SER A 111 -31.32 0.33 8.47
CA SER A 111 -30.01 -0.33 8.46
C SER A 111 -30.12 -1.87 8.35
N GLN A 112 -30.99 -2.35 7.47
CA GLN A 112 -31.24 -3.77 7.22
C GLN A 112 -31.08 -4.07 5.73
N ALA A 113 -30.45 -5.21 5.41
CA ALA A 113 -30.27 -5.66 4.03
C ALA A 113 -30.46 -7.17 3.93
N LEU A 114 -30.99 -7.61 2.78
CA LEU A 114 -31.07 -9.03 2.42
C LEU A 114 -29.88 -9.41 1.54
N HIS A 115 -29.21 -10.52 1.88
CA HIS A 115 -28.13 -11.07 1.08
C HIS A 115 -28.63 -12.27 0.27
N PHE A 116 -28.55 -12.18 -1.05
CA PHE A 116 -28.92 -13.25 -1.97
C PHE A 116 -27.67 -13.82 -2.64
N PRO A 117 -27.23 -15.06 -2.32
CA PRO A 117 -26.03 -15.64 -2.94
C PRO A 117 -26.13 -15.77 -4.47
N THR A 118 -27.33 -15.86 -5.03
CA THR A 118 -27.59 -15.90 -6.48
C THR A 118 -27.56 -14.52 -7.14
N HIS A 119 -27.53 -13.44 -6.35
CA HIS A 119 -27.43 -12.06 -6.80
C HIS A 119 -26.37 -11.31 -5.98
N PRO A 120 -25.08 -11.69 -6.09
CA PRO A 120 -24.03 -11.05 -5.33
C PRO A 120 -23.79 -9.61 -5.78
N VAL A 121 -23.30 -8.76 -4.88
CA VAL A 121 -22.82 -7.42 -5.23
C VAL A 121 -21.57 -7.58 -6.12
N PRO A 122 -21.53 -6.97 -7.32
CA PRO A 122 -20.34 -7.03 -8.17
C PRO A 122 -19.13 -6.38 -7.48
N ALA A 123 -17.95 -6.96 -7.67
CA ALA A 123 -16.71 -6.30 -7.28
C ALA A 123 -16.49 -5.05 -8.14
N ALA A 124 -16.10 -3.94 -7.50
CA ALA A 124 -15.80 -2.68 -8.16
C ALA A 124 -14.50 -2.09 -7.59
N GLY A 125 -13.37 -2.34 -8.27
CA GLY A 125 -12.05 -1.90 -7.83
C GLY A 125 -11.58 -2.64 -6.57
N GLY A 126 -11.02 -1.89 -5.61
CA GLY A 126 -10.43 -2.46 -4.40
C GLY A 126 -9.14 -3.20 -4.70
N HIS A 127 -8.92 -4.33 -4.03
CA HIS A 127 -7.73 -5.17 -4.18
C HIS A 127 -7.88 -6.24 -5.28
N SER A 128 -8.82 -6.05 -6.21
CA SER A 128 -9.09 -7.02 -7.28
C SER A 128 -8.15 -6.77 -8.47
N CYS A 129 -7.55 -7.86 -8.98
CA CYS A 129 -6.80 -7.87 -10.23
C CYS A 129 -7.74 -7.86 -11.45
#